data_AF-A0AA45BJS3-F1
#
_entry.id   AF-A0AA45BJS3-F1
#
_cell.length_a   1.000
_cell.length_b   1.000
_cell.length_c   1.000
_cell.angle_alpha   90.00
_cell.angle_beta   90.00
_cell.angle_gamma   90.00
#
_symmetry.space_group_name_H-M   'P 1'
#
loop_
_entity.id
_entity.type
_entity.pdbx_description
1 polymer ?
#
loop_
_entity_poly.entity_id
_entity_poly.type
_entity_poly.pdbx_seq_one_letter_code
_entity_poly.pdbx_strand_id
1 'polypeptide(L)'
;MSFYKTTNEAAIQAWDFEILKRKELNEKAKEFAAKFGARPAFNTDATRHRFYAVAFPDGVPTFGHPSLWTVATAANSYTTTPKRRAPAGMSKEHRELWALWDEGYPGESVSREPLWSSLGLDWGMLFICGLAIFRFKDVIYFNTSAKPNLEFGAVEITGSEYYAAAEDYKNGK
;
A
#
# COMPACT_ATOMS: atom_id res chain seq x y z
N MET A 1 -2.28 24.46 0.45
CA MET A 1 -3.12 23.27 0.74
C MET A 1 -4.18 23.70 1.72
N SER A 2 -5.43 23.37 1.44
CA SER A 2 -6.53 23.53 2.39
C SER A 2 -6.58 22.31 3.30
N PHE A 3 -7.21 22.47 4.47
CA PHE A 3 -7.37 21.43 5.47
C PHE A 3 -8.84 21.10 5.61
N TYR A 4 -9.16 19.82 5.72
CA TYR A 4 -10.52 19.34 5.81
C TYR A 4 -10.64 18.29 6.91
N LYS A 5 -11.85 18.17 7.44
CA LYS A 5 -12.27 17.02 8.23
C LYS A 5 -13.61 16.49 7.74
N THR A 6 -13.89 15.22 8.03
CA THR A 6 -15.22 14.65 7.86
C THR A 6 -15.53 13.65 8.97
N THR A 7 -16.81 13.60 9.34
CA THR A 7 -17.43 12.59 10.19
C THR A 7 -18.45 11.75 9.40
N ASN A 8 -18.47 11.91 8.07
CA ASN A 8 -19.40 11.21 7.20
C ASN A 8 -19.24 9.69 7.36
N GLU A 9 -20.33 9.02 7.69
CA GLU A 9 -20.31 7.59 8.00
C GLU A 9 -19.82 6.73 6.82
N ALA A 10 -20.19 7.09 5.57
CA ALA A 10 -19.73 6.36 4.39
C ALA A 10 -18.20 6.47 4.23
N ALA A 11 -17.61 7.62 4.56
CA ALA A 11 -16.16 7.80 4.53
C ALA A 11 -15.44 7.00 5.62
N ILE A 12 -16.00 6.97 6.84
CA ILE A 12 -15.49 6.13 7.93
C ILE A 12 -15.56 4.64 7.54
N GLN A 13 -16.69 4.18 7.01
CA GLN A 13 -16.84 2.79 6.57
C GLN A 13 -15.89 2.43 5.42
N ALA A 14 -15.70 3.33 4.45
CA ALA A 14 -14.75 3.13 3.36
C ALA A 14 -13.30 3.05 3.86
N TRP A 15 -12.93 3.89 4.83
CA TRP A 15 -11.64 3.83 5.50
C TRP A 15 -11.42 2.49 6.21
N ASP A 16 -12.38 2.05 7.02
CA ASP A 16 -12.28 0.80 7.78
C ASP A 16 -12.20 -0.42 6.85
N PHE A 17 -12.98 -0.39 5.78
CA PHE A 17 -12.90 -1.42 4.74
C PHE A 17 -11.53 -1.45 4.07
N GLU A 18 -10.95 -0.30 3.69
CA GLU A 18 -9.59 -0.24 3.12
C GLU A 18 -8.56 -0.83 4.10
N ILE A 19 -8.58 -0.41 5.36
CA ILE A 19 -7.64 -0.88 6.39
C ILE A 19 -7.77 -2.38 6.61
N LEU A 20 -8.99 -2.90 6.72
CA LEU A 20 -9.26 -4.33 6.87
C LEU A 20 -8.69 -5.12 5.67
N LYS A 21 -9.01 -4.70 4.45
CA LYS A 21 -8.52 -5.38 3.23
C LYS A 21 -7.01 -5.31 3.07
N ARG A 22 -6.39 -4.20 3.46
CA ARG A 22 -4.92 -4.08 3.50
C ARG A 22 -4.32 -5.02 4.51
N LYS A 23 -4.93 -5.17 5.69
CA LYS A 23 -4.48 -6.13 6.71
C LYS A 23 -4.55 -7.56 6.18
N GLU A 24 -5.68 -7.96 5.61
CA GLU A 24 -5.86 -9.29 4.99
C GLU A 24 -4.79 -9.57 3.93
N LEU A 25 -4.56 -8.64 3.00
CA LEU A 25 -3.53 -8.79 1.97
C LEU A 25 -2.12 -8.87 2.57
N ASN A 26 -1.82 -8.05 3.58
CA ASN A 26 -0.53 -8.04 4.24
C ASN A 26 -0.24 -9.37 4.94
N GLU A 27 -1.24 -9.98 5.57
CA GLU A 27 -1.12 -11.29 6.22
C GLU A 27 -0.83 -12.40 5.18
N LYS A 28 -1.62 -12.46 4.10
CA LYS A 28 -1.36 -13.40 2.99
C LYS A 28 0.03 -13.22 2.38
N ALA A 29 0.45 -11.98 2.14
CA ALA A 29 1.76 -11.68 1.59
C ALA A 29 2.90 -12.04 2.54
N LYS A 30 2.72 -11.89 3.87
CA LYS A 30 3.68 -12.35 4.87
C LYS A 30 3.82 -13.87 4.84
N GLU A 31 2.71 -14.60 4.83
CA GLU A 31 2.73 -16.06 4.72
C GLU A 31 3.38 -16.53 3.43
N PHE A 32 3.07 -15.89 2.30
CA PHE A 32 3.69 -16.15 1.02
C PHE A 32 5.20 -15.92 1.05
N ALA A 33 5.66 -14.75 1.50
CA ALA A 33 7.08 -14.41 1.54
C ALA A 33 7.88 -15.30 2.50
N ALA A 34 7.25 -15.76 3.59
CA ALA A 34 7.86 -16.67 4.56
C ALA A 34 8.25 -18.03 3.93
N LYS A 35 7.53 -18.50 2.90
CA LYS A 35 7.89 -19.72 2.14
C LYS A 35 9.31 -19.64 1.55
N PHE A 36 9.78 -18.43 1.28
CA PHE A 36 11.10 -18.16 0.71
C PHE A 36 12.11 -17.66 1.76
N GLY A 37 11.74 -17.58 3.04
CA GLY A 37 12.59 -16.95 4.06
C GLY A 37 12.78 -15.44 3.84
N ALA A 38 11.82 -14.79 3.18
CA ALA A 38 11.88 -13.38 2.82
C ALA A 38 10.78 -12.56 3.51
N ARG A 39 10.85 -11.23 3.36
CA ARG A 39 9.83 -10.29 3.80
C ARG A 39 9.01 -9.81 2.60
N PRO A 40 7.70 -9.56 2.74
CA PRO A 40 6.90 -9.03 1.64
C PRO A 40 7.21 -7.55 1.41
N ALA A 41 7.17 -7.13 0.14
CA ALA A 41 7.24 -5.74 -0.27
C ALA A 41 5.94 -5.31 -0.96
N PHE A 42 5.48 -4.12 -0.58
CA PHE A 42 4.21 -3.56 -1.04
C PHE A 42 4.41 -2.25 -1.78
N ASN A 43 3.51 -1.98 -2.72
CA ASN A 43 3.39 -0.69 -3.36
C ASN A 43 2.02 -0.11 -2.97
N THR A 44 2.03 1.13 -2.50
CA THR A 44 0.81 1.90 -2.23
C THR A 44 0.88 3.18 -3.04
N ASP A 45 -0.06 3.35 -3.95
CA ASP A 45 -0.24 4.58 -4.72
C ASP A 45 -1.60 5.20 -4.40
N ALA A 46 -2.00 6.22 -5.18
CA ALA A 46 -3.30 6.86 -5.02
C ALA A 46 -4.44 5.88 -5.30
N THR A 47 -4.28 4.94 -6.22
CA THR A 47 -5.38 4.06 -6.67
C THR A 47 -5.50 2.79 -5.84
N ARG A 48 -4.38 2.23 -5.36
CA ARG A 48 -4.38 0.90 -4.74
C ARG A 48 -3.20 0.63 -3.82
N HIS A 49 -3.37 -0.42 -3.01
CA HIS A 49 -2.33 -1.11 -2.26
C HIS A 49 -2.16 -2.54 -2.79
N ARG A 50 -0.93 -2.97 -3.09
CA ARG A 50 -0.67 -4.33 -3.58
C ARG A 50 0.67 -4.88 -3.12
N PHE A 51 0.77 -6.21 -3.04
CA PHE A 51 2.04 -6.93 -3.02
C PHE A 51 2.69 -6.89 -4.41
N TYR A 52 4.01 -6.76 -4.48
CA TYR A 52 4.70 -6.76 -5.78
C TYR A 52 6.04 -7.50 -5.82
N ALA A 53 6.70 -7.71 -4.68
CA ALA A 53 8.01 -8.35 -4.61
C ALA A 53 8.31 -8.84 -3.19
N VAL A 54 9.41 -9.55 -3.02
CA VAL A 54 9.96 -9.93 -1.70
C VAL A 54 11.30 -9.26 -1.45
N ALA A 55 11.72 -9.17 -0.20
CA ALA A 55 13.04 -8.68 0.21
C ALA A 55 13.68 -9.67 1.18
N PHE A 56 14.85 -10.19 0.84
CA PHE A 56 15.61 -11.08 1.71
C PHE A 56 16.31 -10.26 2.81
N PRO A 57 16.48 -10.79 4.03
CA PRO A 57 17.10 -10.07 5.15
C PRO A 57 18.45 -9.40 4.80
N ASP A 58 19.33 -10.13 4.11
CA ASP A 58 20.68 -9.67 3.75
C ASP A 58 20.79 -9.20 2.29
N GLY A 59 19.64 -8.97 1.62
CA GLY A 59 19.58 -8.55 0.21
C GLY A 59 19.97 -9.64 -0.80
N VAL A 60 20.42 -10.81 -0.34
CA VAL A 60 20.76 -11.95 -1.18
C VAL A 60 19.67 -13.02 -1.07
N PRO A 61 19.11 -13.50 -2.20
CA PRO A 61 18.18 -14.62 -2.20
C PRO A 61 18.81 -15.88 -1.61
N THR A 62 18.18 -16.43 -0.58
CA THR A 62 18.60 -17.66 0.10
C THR A 62 17.77 -18.88 -0.32
N PHE A 63 16.65 -18.66 -1.00
CA PHE A 63 15.79 -19.73 -1.53
C PHE A 63 16.17 -20.09 -2.97
N GLY A 64 16.66 -21.30 -3.18
CA GLY A 64 17.20 -21.74 -4.48
C GLY A 64 18.46 -20.97 -4.88
N HIS A 65 18.86 -21.09 -6.15
CA HIS A 65 20.08 -20.44 -6.62
C HIS A 65 19.86 -18.93 -6.83
N PRO A 66 20.75 -18.03 -6.35
CA PRO A 66 20.56 -16.57 -6.45
C PRO A 66 20.36 -16.05 -7.88
N SER A 67 20.95 -16.71 -8.88
CA SER A 67 20.81 -16.31 -10.29
C SER A 67 19.38 -16.42 -10.83
N LEU A 68 18.49 -17.17 -10.17
CA LEU A 68 17.08 -17.31 -10.52
C LEU A 68 16.24 -16.07 -10.18
N TRP A 69 16.78 -15.17 -9.37
CA TRP A 69 16.10 -14.00 -8.84
C TRP A 69 16.61 -12.71 -9.48
N THR A 70 15.76 -11.67 -9.53
CA THR A 70 16.21 -10.33 -9.94
C THR A 70 17.16 -9.74 -8.89
N VAL A 71 18.09 -8.90 -9.34
CA VAL A 71 19.08 -8.30 -8.43
C VAL A 71 18.38 -7.26 -7.54
N ALA A 72 18.54 -7.39 -6.23
CA ALA A 72 18.14 -6.38 -5.27
C ALA A 72 19.10 -5.19 -5.35
N THR A 73 18.57 -3.98 -5.57
CA THR A 73 19.36 -2.75 -5.75
C THR A 73 18.70 -1.59 -5.03
N ALA A 74 19.43 -0.50 -4.80
CA ALA A 74 18.84 0.72 -4.27
C ALA A 74 17.68 1.23 -5.15
N ALA A 75 17.77 1.07 -6.47
CA ALA A 75 16.75 1.52 -7.43
C ALA A 75 15.40 0.79 -7.29
N ASN A 76 15.39 -0.46 -6.81
CA ASN A 76 14.17 -1.22 -6.55
C ASN A 76 13.90 -1.42 -5.05
N SER A 77 14.45 -0.56 -4.21
CA SER A 77 14.30 -0.64 -2.74
C SER A 77 14.73 -1.98 -2.16
N TYR A 78 15.77 -2.60 -2.74
CA TYR A 78 16.33 -3.89 -2.34
C TYR A 78 15.32 -5.05 -2.41
N THR A 79 14.38 -4.98 -3.36
CA THR A 79 13.39 -6.03 -3.59
C THR A 79 13.82 -6.97 -4.72
N THR A 80 13.19 -8.15 -4.77
CA THR A 80 13.45 -9.18 -5.76
C THR A 80 12.20 -9.98 -6.11
N THR A 81 12.21 -10.56 -7.31
CA THR A 81 11.21 -11.48 -7.84
C THR A 81 11.94 -12.59 -8.61
N PRO A 82 11.33 -13.75 -8.87
CA PRO A 82 11.87 -14.69 -9.85
C PRO A 82 12.11 -13.99 -11.20
N LYS A 83 13.21 -14.33 -11.87
CA LYS A 83 13.51 -13.84 -13.22
C LYS A 83 12.49 -14.37 -14.20
N ARG A 84 12.06 -13.52 -15.13
CA ARG A 84 11.14 -13.95 -16.21
C ARG A 84 11.74 -14.98 -17.16
N ARG A 85 13.08 -15.02 -17.30
CA ARG A 85 13.80 -15.98 -18.16
C ARG A 85 14.72 -16.85 -17.32
N ALA A 86 14.75 -18.14 -17.64
CA ALA A 86 15.66 -19.09 -17.00
C ALA A 86 17.11 -18.72 -17.30
N PRO A 87 18.00 -18.70 -16.29
CA PRO A 87 19.44 -18.71 -16.51
C PRO A 87 19.88 -19.96 -17.29
N ALA A 88 21.01 -19.85 -18.00
CA ALA A 88 21.57 -20.95 -18.76
C ALA A 88 21.79 -22.17 -17.85
N GLY A 89 21.28 -23.34 -18.27
CA GLY A 89 21.40 -24.59 -17.52
C GLY A 89 20.45 -24.75 -16.33
N MET A 90 19.54 -23.80 -16.06
CA MET A 90 18.68 -23.81 -14.86
C MET A 90 17.18 -23.86 -15.16
N SER A 91 16.80 -24.41 -16.33
CA SER A 91 15.40 -24.41 -16.78
C SER A 91 14.46 -25.19 -15.85
N LYS A 92 14.97 -26.22 -15.15
CA LYS A 92 14.18 -27.03 -14.23
C LYS A 92 13.90 -26.28 -12.94
N GLU A 93 14.94 -25.78 -12.29
CA GLU A 93 14.88 -25.01 -11.04
C GLU A 93 14.09 -23.72 -11.21
N HIS A 94 14.22 -23.08 -12.39
CA HIS A 94 13.43 -21.91 -12.75
C HIS A 94 11.93 -22.23 -12.81
N ARG A 95 11.55 -23.36 -13.42
CA ARG A 95 10.15 -23.79 -13.51
C ARG A 95 9.59 -24.13 -12.14
N GLU A 96 10.36 -24.83 -11.31
CA GLU A 96 9.97 -25.18 -9.93
C GLU A 96 9.77 -23.92 -9.08
N LEU A 97 10.67 -22.94 -9.19
CA LEU A 97 10.53 -21.66 -8.50
C LEU A 97 9.28 -20.89 -8.94
N TRP A 98 9.01 -20.83 -10.25
CA TRP A 98 7.80 -20.16 -10.75
C TRP A 98 6.52 -20.88 -10.35
N ALA A 99 6.51 -22.21 -10.32
CA ALA A 99 5.36 -22.96 -9.83
C ALA A 99 5.03 -22.61 -8.37
N LEU A 100 6.06 -22.58 -7.50
CA LEU A 100 5.90 -22.17 -6.11
C LEU A 100 5.48 -20.70 -5.95
N TRP A 101 6.01 -19.83 -6.81
CA TRP A 101 5.65 -18.43 -6.83
C TRP A 101 4.18 -18.24 -7.22
N ASP A 102 3.74 -18.85 -8.31
CA ASP A 102 2.39 -18.70 -8.85
C ASP A 102 1.32 -19.37 -7.99
N GLU A 103 1.60 -20.51 -7.37
CA GLU A 103 0.66 -21.23 -6.49
C GLU A 103 0.18 -20.38 -5.30
N GLY A 104 1.04 -19.51 -4.79
CA GLY A 104 0.76 -18.70 -3.60
C GLY A 104 0.74 -17.20 -3.82
N TYR A 105 0.91 -16.70 -5.05
CA TYR A 105 1.11 -15.27 -5.29
C TYR A 105 -0.13 -14.46 -4.86
N PRO A 106 0.01 -13.49 -3.93
CA PRO A 106 -1.08 -12.58 -3.56
C PRO A 106 -1.30 -11.54 -4.66
N GLY A 107 -2.02 -11.93 -5.71
CA GLY A 107 -2.23 -11.14 -6.93
C GLY A 107 -3.29 -10.05 -6.80
N GLU A 108 -4.10 -10.09 -5.75
CA GLU A 108 -5.11 -9.07 -5.49
C GLU A 108 -4.49 -7.70 -5.15
N SER A 109 -5.28 -6.65 -5.35
CA SER A 109 -4.96 -5.30 -4.89
C SER A 109 -6.15 -4.70 -4.16
N VAL A 110 -5.89 -3.94 -3.11
CA VAL A 110 -6.91 -3.21 -2.37
C VAL A 110 -7.10 -1.85 -3.04
N SER A 111 -8.29 -1.60 -3.59
CA SER A 111 -8.63 -0.30 -4.16
C SER A 111 -8.80 0.74 -3.06
N ARG A 112 -8.30 1.95 -3.32
CA ARG A 112 -8.48 3.14 -2.47
C ARG A 112 -9.54 4.10 -3.02
N GLU A 113 -10.04 3.81 -4.22
CA GLU A 113 -11.06 4.60 -4.90
C GLU A 113 -12.32 4.81 -4.05
N PRO A 114 -12.89 3.79 -3.36
CA PRO A 114 -14.07 4.01 -2.54
C PRO A 114 -13.85 5.05 -1.44
N LEU A 115 -12.65 5.09 -0.85
CA LEU A 115 -12.30 6.10 0.15
C LEU A 115 -12.26 7.49 -0.48
N TRP A 116 -11.63 7.67 -1.64
CA TRP A 116 -11.58 8.98 -2.30
C TRP A 116 -12.95 9.48 -2.72
N SER A 117 -13.74 8.62 -3.36
CA SER A 117 -15.10 8.98 -3.75
C SER A 117 -15.95 9.38 -2.55
N SER A 118 -15.81 8.69 -1.40
CA SER A 118 -16.53 9.04 -0.16
C SER A 118 -16.11 10.37 0.46
N LEU A 119 -14.91 10.88 0.14
CA LEU A 119 -14.40 12.18 0.57
C LEU A 119 -14.71 13.30 -0.45
N GLY A 120 -15.41 12.97 -1.55
CA GLY A 120 -15.64 13.89 -2.66
C GLY A 120 -14.35 14.20 -3.44
N LEU A 121 -13.39 13.28 -3.45
CA LEU A 121 -12.09 13.41 -4.13
C LEU A 121 -12.00 12.47 -5.33
N ASP A 122 -11.27 12.92 -6.35
CA ASP A 122 -10.90 12.13 -7.53
C ASP A 122 -9.44 11.70 -7.44
N TRP A 123 -9.15 10.40 -7.66
CA TRP A 123 -7.80 9.86 -7.56
C TRP A 123 -6.81 10.50 -8.54
N GLY A 124 -7.29 10.91 -9.72
CA GLY A 124 -6.47 11.55 -10.75
C GLY A 124 -5.92 12.89 -10.25
N MET A 125 -6.73 13.65 -9.53
CA MET A 125 -6.31 14.91 -8.91
C MET A 125 -5.35 14.71 -7.74
N LEU A 126 -5.45 13.61 -7.01
CA LEU A 126 -4.53 13.33 -5.91
C LEU A 126 -3.08 13.12 -6.37
N PHE A 127 -2.86 12.66 -7.61
CA PHE A 127 -1.51 12.55 -8.18
C PHE A 127 -0.80 13.90 -8.35
N ILE A 128 -1.56 14.98 -8.55
CA ILE A 128 -1.02 16.32 -8.83
C ILE A 128 -1.08 17.22 -7.59
N CYS A 129 -2.16 17.10 -6.82
CA CYS A 129 -2.46 18.02 -5.73
C CYS A 129 -1.85 17.64 -4.38
N GLY A 130 -1.31 16.42 -4.26
CA GLY A 130 -0.84 15.84 -3.01
C GLY A 130 -1.97 15.56 -2.01
N LEU A 131 -1.72 14.62 -1.10
CA LEU A 131 -2.67 14.26 -0.04
C LEU A 131 -1.92 13.79 1.20
N ALA A 132 -2.17 14.43 2.35
CA ALA A 132 -1.91 13.82 3.64
C ALA A 132 -3.24 13.57 4.34
N ILE A 133 -3.43 12.34 4.83
CA ILE A 133 -4.69 11.90 5.42
C ILE A 133 -4.42 11.00 6.62
N PHE A 134 -5.22 11.16 7.67
CA PHE A 134 -5.23 10.29 8.84
C PHE A 134 -6.63 10.26 9.45
N ARG A 135 -6.93 9.16 10.16
CA ARG A 135 -8.13 9.06 10.99
C ARG A 135 -7.74 9.19 12.45
N PHE A 136 -8.44 10.05 13.17
CA PHE A 136 -8.33 10.19 14.61
C PHE A 136 -9.73 10.07 15.22
N LYS A 137 -9.94 9.00 16.01
CA LYS A 137 -11.27 8.63 16.54
C LYS A 137 -12.26 8.50 15.37
N ASP A 138 -13.44 9.11 15.43
CA ASP A 138 -14.45 9.03 14.37
C ASP A 138 -14.39 10.19 13.37
N VAL A 139 -13.20 10.78 13.21
CA VAL A 139 -12.96 11.89 12.28
C VAL A 139 -11.81 11.55 11.35
N ILE A 140 -12.03 11.74 10.05
CA ILE A 140 -10.96 11.70 9.06
C ILE A 140 -10.51 13.13 8.80
N TYR A 141 -9.21 13.36 8.93
CA TYR A 141 -8.56 14.63 8.65
C TYR A 141 -7.71 14.47 7.39
N PHE A 142 -7.81 15.43 6.49
CA PHE A 142 -6.98 15.43 5.29
C PHE A 142 -6.58 16.84 4.86
N ASN A 143 -5.39 16.96 4.28
CA ASN A 143 -4.97 18.16 3.60
C ASN A 143 -4.64 17.85 2.13
N THR A 144 -5.03 18.74 1.25
CA THR A 144 -4.79 18.59 -0.18
C THR A 144 -4.88 19.94 -0.87
N SER A 145 -4.31 20.04 -2.08
CA SER A 145 -4.56 21.16 -2.98
C SER A 145 -5.74 20.90 -3.92
N ALA A 146 -6.32 19.69 -3.90
CA ALA A 146 -7.54 19.38 -4.62
C ALA A 146 -8.73 19.96 -3.88
N LYS A 147 -9.75 20.44 -4.60
CA LYS A 147 -10.98 20.92 -3.98
C LYS A 147 -11.97 19.75 -3.86
N PRO A 148 -12.25 19.22 -2.66
CA PRO A 148 -13.24 18.16 -2.50
C PRO A 148 -14.64 18.67 -2.82
N ASN A 149 -15.52 17.80 -3.30
CA ASN A 149 -16.95 18.09 -3.33
C ASN A 149 -17.50 18.04 -1.89
N LEU A 150 -17.83 19.21 -1.33
CA LEU A 150 -18.30 19.35 0.04
C LEU A 150 -19.66 18.69 0.29
N GLU A 151 -20.44 18.37 -0.75
CA GLU A 151 -21.70 17.60 -0.64
C GLU A 151 -21.49 16.21 -0.04
N PHE A 152 -20.25 15.68 -0.10
CA PHE A 152 -19.85 14.41 0.51
C PHE A 152 -19.51 14.55 2.01
N GLY A 153 -19.73 15.73 2.60
CA GLY A 153 -19.62 15.97 4.05
C GLY A 153 -18.25 16.39 4.54
N ALA A 154 -17.32 16.72 3.64
CA ALA A 154 -16.08 17.38 4.02
C ALA A 154 -16.34 18.82 4.48
N VAL A 155 -15.70 19.23 5.57
CA VAL A 155 -15.75 20.59 6.12
C VAL A 155 -14.34 21.15 6.13
N GLU A 156 -14.15 22.34 5.53
CA GLU A 156 -12.86 23.03 5.59
C GLU A 156 -12.59 23.53 7.02
N ILE A 157 -11.37 23.32 7.48
CA ILE A 157 -10.91 23.66 8.83
C ILE A 157 -9.64 24.51 8.78
N THR A 158 -9.30 25.09 9.91
CA THR A 158 -8.02 25.79 10.07
C THR A 158 -6.86 24.81 10.12
N GLY A 159 -5.68 25.27 9.72
CA GLY A 159 -4.45 24.49 9.87
C GLY A 159 -4.13 24.18 11.33
N SER A 160 -4.42 25.10 12.27
CA SER A 160 -4.21 24.87 13.70
C SER A 160 -5.04 23.70 14.24
N GLU A 161 -6.31 23.60 13.83
CA GLU A 161 -7.16 22.46 14.19
C GLU A 161 -6.60 21.14 13.62
N TYR A 162 -6.19 21.13 12.35
CA TYR A 162 -5.60 19.94 11.71
C TYR A 162 -4.33 19.47 12.43
N TYR A 163 -3.41 20.39 12.72
CA TYR A 163 -2.13 20.03 13.35
C TYR A 163 -2.29 19.60 14.80
N ALA A 164 -3.24 20.18 15.56
CA ALA A 164 -3.56 19.71 16.90
C ALA A 164 -4.06 18.26 16.88
N ALA A 165 -4.98 17.92 15.95
CA ALA A 165 -5.45 16.54 15.78
C ALA A 165 -4.32 15.59 15.33
N ALA A 166 -3.43 16.05 14.45
CA ALA A 166 -2.28 15.26 14.00
C ALA A 166 -1.27 14.99 15.12
N GLU A 167 -1.08 15.94 16.03
CA GLU A 167 -0.24 15.77 17.22
C GLU A 167 -0.86 14.77 18.20
N ASP A 168 -2.16 14.88 18.48
CA ASP A 168 -2.87 13.94 19.35
C ASP A 168 -2.88 12.51 18.77
N TYR A 169 -3.08 12.37 17.46
CA TYR A 169 -2.97 11.11 16.74
C TYR A 169 -1.58 10.47 16.89
N LYS A 170 -0.51 11.26 16.69
CA LYS A 170 0.87 10.78 16.83
C LYS A 170 1.22 10.38 18.26
N ASN A 171 0.63 11.06 19.25
CA ASN A 171 0.83 10.80 20.67
C ASN A 171 -0.11 9.71 21.24
N GLY A 172 -1.00 9.13 20.43
CA GLY A 172 -1.90 8.05 20.84
C GLY A 172 -2.98 8.45 21.86
N LYS A 173 -3.48 9.69 21.78
CA LYS A 173 -4.55 10.21 22.67
C LYS A 173 -5.98 9.89 22.20
#